data_AF-A0A917NSU1-F1
#
_entry.id   AF-A0A917NSU1-F1
#
_cell.length_a   1.000
_cell.length_b   1.000
_cell.length_c   1.000
_cell.angle_alpha   90.00
_cell.angle_beta   90.00
_cell.angle_gamma   90.00
#
_symmetry.space_group_name_H-M   'P 1'
#
loop_
_entity.id
_entity.type
_entity.pdbx_description
1 polymer ?
#
loop_
_entity_poly.entity_id
_entity_poly.type
_entity_poly.pdbx_seq_one_letter_code
_entity_poly.pdbx_strand_id
1 'polypeptide(L)' 'MRLMMAGIIGAVYDPPRSGLPYLAVALASDGEVLASRAAPNGEAAEAFLAMIFAEFAAARGLTVVKK' A
#
# COMPACT_ATOMS: atom_id res chain seq x y z
N MET A 1 5.37 8.03 -0.94
CA MET A 1 6.28 7.23 -0.07
C MET A 1 6.25 5.77 -0.49
N ARG A 2 7.35 5.00 -0.35
CA ARG A 2 7.42 3.56 -0.68
C ARG A 2 7.63 2.73 0.59
N LEU A 3 6.76 1.76 0.86
CA LEU A 3 6.91 0.81 1.98
C LEU A 3 7.21 -0.60 1.44
N MET A 4 8.06 -1.36 2.14
CA MET A 4 8.48 -2.70 1.74
C MET A 4 8.27 -3.72 2.87
N MET A 5 7.67 -4.85 2.54
CA MET A 5 7.63 -6.07 3.34
C MET A 5 8.15 -7.25 2.51
N ALA A 6 8.62 -8.33 3.14
CA ALA A 6 9.09 -9.51 2.41
C ALA A 6 7.99 -10.07 1.49
N GLY A 7 8.10 -9.79 0.19
CA GLY A 7 7.15 -10.22 -0.85
C GLY A 7 6.10 -9.18 -1.29
N ILE A 8 5.98 -8.01 -0.65
CA ILE A 8 5.02 -6.95 -1.05
C ILE A 8 5.65 -5.56 -1.03
N ILE A 9 5.31 -4.77 -2.05
CA ILE A 9 5.66 -3.36 -2.20
C ILE A 9 4.38 -2.52 -2.15
N GLY A 10 4.39 -1.45 -1.36
CA GLY A 10 3.30 -0.48 -1.26
C GLY A 10 3.71 0.84 -1.89
N ALA A 11 2.87 1.37 -2.76
CA ALA A 11 3.06 2.65 -3.42
C ALA A 11 1.82 3.53 -3.27
N VAL A 12 2.05 4.80 -2.94
CA VAL A 12 1.02 5.85 -2.99
C VAL A 12 1.39 6.80 -4.11
N TYR A 13 0.47 6.99 -5.05
CA TYR A 13 0.58 7.93 -6.16
C TYR A 13 -0.21 9.19 -5.86
N ASP A 14 0.46 10.32 -6.05
CA ASP A 14 -0.18 11.63 -6.00
C ASP A 14 -1.14 11.80 -7.18
N PRO A 15 -2.26 12.52 -6.99
CA PRO A 15 -3.16 12.84 -8.07
C PRO A 15 -2.49 13.76 -9.10
N PRO A 16 -2.73 13.57 -10.41
CA PRO A 16 -2.11 14.39 -11.46
C PRO A 16 -2.65 15.83 -11.51
N ARG A 17 -3.74 16.13 -10.81
CA ARG A 17 -4.30 17.47 -10.62
C ARG A 17 -5.05 17.56 -9.29
N SER A 18 -5.16 18.76 -8.76
CA SER A 18 -5.97 19.02 -7.56
C SER A 18 -7.43 18.59 -7.77
N GLY A 19 -8.05 18.06 -6.71
CA GLY A 19 -9.43 17.54 -6.72
C GLY A 19 -9.57 16.09 -7.21
N LEU A 20 -8.49 15.42 -7.60
CA LEU A 20 -8.48 13.98 -7.84
C LEU A 20 -7.97 13.20 -6.61
N PRO A 21 -8.39 11.94 -6.43
CA PRO A 21 -7.96 11.13 -5.30
C PRO A 21 -6.52 10.64 -5.46
N TYR A 22 -5.88 10.37 -4.33
CA TYR A 22 -4.63 9.61 -4.25
C TYR A 22 -4.91 8.16 -4.62
N LEU A 23 -3.92 7.47 -5.18
CA LEU A 23 -4.04 6.04 -5.48
C LEU A 23 -3.06 5.24 -4.62
N ALA A 24 -3.58 4.39 -3.75
CA ALA A 24 -2.80 3.38 -3.05
C ALA A 24 -2.76 2.09 -3.89
N VAL A 25 -1.57 1.50 -4.04
CA VAL A 25 -1.36 0.24 -4.75
C VAL A 25 -0.44 -0.66 -3.93
N ALA A 26 -0.89 -1.89 -3.66
CA ALA A 26 -0.07 -2.98 -3.14
C ALA A 26 0.30 -3.92 -4.28
N LEU A 27 1.60 -4.16 -4.44
CA LEU A 27 2.20 -4.96 -5.49
C LEU A 27 2.90 -6.17 -4.88
N ALA A 28 2.80 -7.33 -5.51
CA ALA A 28 3.69 -8.45 -5.24
C ALA A 28 5.11 -8.15 -5.75
N SER A 29 6.09 -8.95 -5.32
CA SER A 29 7.49 -8.78 -5.71
C SER A 29 7.76 -8.97 -7.21
N ASP A 30 6.87 -9.65 -7.92
CA ASP A 30 6.93 -9.83 -9.38
C ASP A 30 6.24 -8.71 -10.17
N GLY A 31 5.64 -7.73 -9.48
CA GLY A 31 4.93 -6.62 -10.08
C GLY A 31 3.43 -6.83 -10.27
N GLU A 32 2.87 -7.97 -9.85
CA GLU A 32 1.42 -8.18 -9.85
C GLU A 32 0.72 -7.23 -8.87
N VAL A 33 -0.41 -6.63 -9.27
CA VAL A 33 -1.23 -5.80 -8.38
C VAL A 33 -2.09 -6.68 -7.50
N LEU A 34 -1.81 -6.66 -6.20
CA LEU A 34 -2.57 -7.42 -5.19
C LEU A 34 -3.81 -6.65 -4.71
N ALA A 35 -3.69 -5.34 -4.54
CA ALA A 35 -4.79 -4.48 -4.14
C ALA A 35 -4.57 -3.05 -4.61
N SER A 36 -5.64 -2.32 -4.90
CA SER A 36 -5.58 -0.88 -5.14
C SER A 36 -6.82 -0.17 -4.62
N ARG A 37 -6.65 1.10 -4.22
CA ARG A 37 -7.76 1.92 -3.71
C ARG A 37 -7.51 3.40 -3.94
N ALA A 38 -8.54 4.09 -4.43
CA ALA A 38 -8.59 5.55 -4.41
C ALA A 38 -8.84 6.07 -2.99
N ALA A 39 -8.04 7.03 -2.55
CA ALA A 39 -8.09 7.62 -1.22
C ALA A 39 -8.21 9.15 -1.28
N PRO A 40 -8.91 9.78 -0.34
CA PRO A 40 -9.12 11.23 -0.36
C PRO A 40 -7.84 12.04 -0.09
N ASN A 41 -6.85 11.45 0.57
CA ASN A 41 -5.56 12.07 0.88
C ASN A 41 -4.47 11.00 1.04
N GLY A 42 -3.20 11.44 1.12
CA GLY A 42 -2.05 10.54 1.28
C GLY A 42 -2.10 9.72 2.57
N GLU A 43 -2.54 10.31 3.68
CA GLU A 43 -2.64 9.60 4.97
C GLU A 43 -3.63 8.43 4.91
N ALA A 44 -4.80 8.62 4.29
CA ALA A 44 -5.78 7.56 4.09
C ALA A 44 -5.26 6.48 3.12
N ALA A 45 -4.46 6.85 2.13
CA ALA A 45 -3.81 5.91 1.21
C ALA A 45 -2.78 5.04 1.97
N GLU A 46 -1.97 5.65 2.83
CA GLU A 46 -0.97 4.95 3.64
C GLU A 46 -1.62 4.05 4.70
N ALA A 47 -2.69 4.51 5.34
CA ALA A 47 -3.47 3.70 6.29
C ALA A 47 -4.04 2.44 5.62
N PHE A 48 -4.54 2.57 4.39
CA PHE A 48 -4.99 1.42 3.61
C PHE A 48 -3.85 0.44 3.33
N LEU A 49 -2.67 0.91 2.89
CA LEU A 49 -1.54 0.02 2.64
C LEU A 49 -1.05 -0.67 3.93
N ALA A 50 -1.03 0.04 5.06
CA ALA A 50 -0.68 -0.54 6.35
C ALA A 50 -1.63 -1.67 6.75
N MET A 51 -2.94 -1.52 6.48
CA MET A 51 -3.94 -2.56 6.71
C MET A 51 -3.68 -3.79 5.82
N ILE A 52 -3.47 -3.58 4.51
CA ILE A 52 -3.16 -4.68 3.57
C ILE A 52 -1.89 -5.42 4.00
N PHE A 53 -0.88 -4.68 4.45
CA PHE A 53 0.37 -5.24 4.94
C PHE A 53 0.17 -6.09 6.18
N ALA A 54 -0.62 -5.62 7.14
CA ALA A 54 -0.96 -6.39 8.34
C ALA A 54 -1.73 -7.67 8.01
N GLU A 55 -2.72 -7.60 7.11
CA GLU A 55 -3.47 -8.76 6.65
C GLU A 55 -2.56 -9.80 5.98
N PHE A 56 -1.64 -9.34 5.13
CA PHE A 56 -0.71 -10.24 4.45
C PHE A 56 0.33 -10.85 5.40
N ALA A 57 0.79 -10.08 6.38
CA ALA A 57 1.66 -10.56 7.45
C ALA A 57 0.95 -11.67 8.24
N ALA A 58 -0.30 -11.43 8.65
CA ALA A 58 -1.11 -12.40 9.38
C ALA A 58 -1.36 -13.68 8.57
N ALA A 59 -1.68 -13.55 7.28
CA ALA A 59 -1.91 -14.69 6.38
C ALA A 59 -0.66 -15.56 6.19
N ARG A 60 0.55 -15.00 6.38
CA ARG A 60 1.84 -15.71 6.23
C ARG A 60 2.57 -15.99 7.54
N GLY A 61 1.99 -15.62 8.69
CA GLY A 61 2.65 -15.76 10.01
C GLY A 61 3.89 -14.87 10.19
N LEU A 62 3.96 -13.73 9.49
CA LEU A 62 5.07 -12.77 9.52
C LEU A 62 4.70 -11.54 10.36
N THR A 63 5.68 -10.90 11.01
CA THR A 63 5.47 -9.67 11.80
C THR A 63 5.87 -8.43 11.00
N VAL A 64 5.00 -7.41 10.96
CA VAL A 64 5.28 -6.12 10.29
C VAL A 64 6.33 -5.34 11.10
N VAL A 65 7.48 -5.02 10.49
CA VAL A 65 8.49 -4.13 11.08
C VAL A 65 8.45 -2.80 10.32
N LYS A 66 7.98 -1.72 10.96
CA LYS A 66 8.16 -0.37 10.44
C LYS A 66 9.64 0.00 10.62
N LYS A 67 10.32 0.35 9.54
CA LYS A 67 11.69 0.88 9.55
C LYS A 67 11.67 2.36 9.23
#